data_AF-A0A1Q5R9I8-F1
#
_entry.id   AF-A0A1Q5R9I8-F1
#
_cell.length_a   1.000
_cell.length_b   1.000
_cell.length_c   1.000
_cell.angle_alpha   90.00
_cell.angle_beta   90.00
_cell.angle_gamma   90.00
#
_symmetry.space_group_name_H-M   'P 1'
#
loop_
_entity.id
_entity.type
_entity.pdbx_description
1 polymer ?
#
loop_
_entity_poly.entity_id
_entity_poly.type
_entity_poly.pdbx_seq_one_letter_code
_entity_poly.pdbx_strand_id
1 'polypeptide(L)'
;MRPASRPGFLRVAQRECHWLFHDRVALLLIFGVPLFAFVVLTTVFSHPVIRGLGVTVVDEDNSDTSRALVEYVAASPSLKVVDRSGTLSTAVQDIRSGKAISAIYIPPNFERDLKAQRRPQVVGFYNQQFLTPAGVASSGLSDALSAAAAVA
;
A
#
# COMPACT_ATOMS: atom_id res chain seq x y z
N MET A 1 -14.48 -47.27 46.65
CA MET A 1 -13.52 -46.77 45.64
C MET A 1 -14.05 -47.14 44.26
N ARG A 2 -14.41 -46.16 43.41
CA ARG A 2 -14.99 -46.40 42.07
C ARG A 2 -13.85 -46.75 41.08
N PRO A 3 -14.03 -47.74 40.18
CA PRO A 3 -12.95 -48.20 39.32
C PRO A 3 -12.60 -47.16 38.24
N ALA A 4 -11.32 -47.06 37.92
CA ALA A 4 -10.78 -46.14 36.92
C ALA A 4 -11.23 -46.51 35.51
N SER A 5 -11.88 -45.58 34.81
CA SER A 5 -12.24 -45.71 33.39
C SER A 5 -10.97 -45.84 32.52
N ARG A 6 -10.69 -47.05 32.03
CA ARG A 6 -9.65 -47.31 31.00
C ARG A 6 -10.26 -47.32 29.58
N PRO A 7 -9.43 -47.24 28.53
CA PRO A 7 -9.39 -46.18 27.53
C PRO A 7 -10.49 -46.31 26.45
N GLY A 8 -11.71 -45.86 26.74
CA GLY A 8 -12.79 -45.81 25.72
C GLY A 8 -12.63 -44.66 24.72
N PHE A 9 -12.08 -43.52 25.18
CA PHE A 9 -11.95 -42.30 24.39
C PHE A 9 -11.12 -42.48 23.12
N LEU A 10 -9.97 -43.18 23.20
CA LEU A 10 -9.10 -43.40 22.05
C LEU A 10 -9.75 -44.28 20.98
N ARG A 11 -10.56 -45.27 21.36
CA ARG A 11 -11.30 -46.11 20.39
C ARG A 11 -12.40 -45.33 19.69
N VAL A 12 -13.09 -44.45 20.42
CA VAL A 12 -14.08 -43.56 19.83
C VAL A 12 -13.39 -42.56 18.90
N ALA A 13 -12.30 -41.94 19.34
CA ALA A 13 -11.52 -41.03 18.51
C ALA A 13 -11.01 -41.71 17.22
N GLN A 14 -10.51 -42.95 17.29
CA GLN A 14 -10.07 -43.70 16.11
C GLN A 14 -11.22 -44.02 15.16
N ARG A 15 -12.41 -44.35 15.67
CA ARG A 15 -13.61 -44.59 14.85
C ARG A 15 -14.07 -43.31 14.16
N GLU A 16 -14.17 -42.22 14.90
CA GLU A 16 -14.58 -40.93 14.34
C GLU A 16 -13.56 -40.44 13.30
N CYS A 17 -12.25 -40.61 13.56
CA CYS A 17 -11.21 -40.28 12.58
C CYS A 17 -11.37 -41.12 11.30
N HIS A 18 -11.57 -42.44 11.43
CA HIS A 18 -11.79 -43.31 10.27
C HIS A 18 -13.03 -42.91 9.47
N TRP A 19 -14.11 -42.53 10.15
CA TRP A 19 -15.32 -42.01 9.49
C TRP A 19 -15.05 -40.68 8.77
N LEU A 20 -14.35 -39.75 9.41
CA LEU A 20 -13.95 -38.46 8.86
C LEU A 20 -13.08 -38.60 7.59
N PHE A 21 -12.20 -39.60 7.55
CA PHE A 21 -11.35 -39.91 6.39
C PHE A 21 -12.09 -40.61 5.25
N HIS A 22 -13.23 -41.24 5.51
CA HIS A 22 -14.04 -41.92 4.48
C HIS A 22 -15.16 -41.03 3.91
N ASP A 23 -15.57 -39.99 4.63
CA ASP A 23 -16.56 -39.03 4.15
C ASP A 23 -15.89 -37.93 3.31
N ARG A 24 -16.19 -37.92 2.01
CA ARG A 24 -15.66 -36.95 1.05
C ARG A 24 -16.09 -35.50 1.39
N VAL A 25 -17.25 -35.31 1.99
CA VAL A 25 -17.75 -33.99 2.39
C VAL A 25 -16.99 -33.50 3.62
N ALA A 26 -16.75 -34.37 4.60
CA ALA A 26 -15.97 -34.03 5.79
C ALA A 26 -14.53 -33.64 5.42
N LEU A 27 -13.88 -34.40 4.54
CA LEU A 27 -12.54 -34.07 4.03
C LEU A 27 -12.51 -32.73 3.28
N LEU A 28 -13.53 -32.44 2.47
CA LEU A 28 -13.61 -31.18 1.75
C LEU A 28 -13.80 -29.99 2.70
N LEU A 29 -14.60 -30.13 3.76
CA LEU A 29 -14.77 -29.07 4.76
C LEU A 29 -13.52 -28.85 5.62
N ILE A 30 -12.78 -29.91 5.95
CA ILE A 30 -11.59 -29.81 6.81
C ILE A 30 -10.36 -29.34 6.04
N PHE A 31 -10.17 -29.80 4.82
CA PHE A 31 -8.98 -29.49 4.03
C PHE A 31 -9.29 -28.56 2.85
N GLY A 32 -10.35 -28.86 2.10
CA GLY A 32 -10.71 -28.09 0.91
C GLY A 32 -11.05 -26.63 1.21
N VAL A 33 -11.96 -26.39 2.15
CA VAL A 33 -12.40 -25.01 2.49
C VAL A 33 -11.25 -24.19 3.08
N PRO A 34 -10.48 -24.67 4.08
CA PRO A 34 -9.34 -23.90 4.59
C PRO A 34 -8.26 -23.68 3.54
N LEU A 35 -7.93 -24.70 2.74
CA LEU A 35 -6.92 -24.55 1.68
C LEU A 35 -7.37 -23.54 0.62
N PHE A 36 -8.65 -23.58 0.21
CA PHE A 36 -9.22 -22.59 -0.69
C PHE A 36 -9.16 -21.19 -0.08
N ALA A 37 -9.52 -21.04 1.20
CA ALA A 37 -9.41 -19.76 1.90
C ALA A 37 -7.96 -19.27 1.94
N PHE A 38 -6.98 -20.15 2.19
CA PHE A 38 -5.55 -19.81 2.11
C PHE A 38 -5.16 -19.37 0.71
N VAL A 39 -5.56 -20.08 -0.35
CA VAL A 39 -5.26 -19.66 -1.73
C VAL A 39 -5.86 -18.29 -2.03
N VAL A 40 -7.11 -18.04 -1.65
CA VAL A 40 -7.77 -16.75 -1.84
C VAL A 40 -7.04 -15.65 -1.07
N LEU A 41 -6.78 -15.84 0.23
CA LEU A 41 -6.06 -14.87 1.04
C LEU A 41 -4.65 -14.62 0.49
N THR A 42 -3.89 -15.67 0.20
CA THR A 42 -2.55 -15.54 -0.37
C THR A 42 -2.60 -14.82 -1.71
N THR A 43 -3.58 -15.09 -2.58
CA THR A 43 -3.71 -14.39 -3.86
C THR A 43 -4.02 -12.91 -3.64
N VAL A 44 -4.99 -12.58 -2.79
CA VAL A 44 -5.38 -11.19 -2.47
C VAL A 44 -4.23 -10.41 -1.83
N PHE A 45 -3.50 -11.05 -0.91
CA PHE A 45 -2.41 -10.43 -0.15
C PHE A 45 -1.02 -10.68 -0.76
N SER A 46 -0.89 -11.38 -1.89
CA SER A 46 0.39 -11.68 -2.55
C SER A 46 1.09 -10.42 -3.08
N HIS A 47 0.33 -9.36 -3.34
CA HIS A 47 0.82 -8.06 -3.79
C HIS A 47 0.55 -6.99 -2.71
N PRO A 48 1.22 -7.05 -1.55
CA PRO A 48 1.00 -6.08 -0.47
C PRO A 48 1.61 -4.70 -0.78
N VAL A 49 2.45 -4.61 -1.82
CA VAL A 49 3.06 -3.35 -2.26
C VAL A 49 2.22 -2.79 -3.39
N ILE A 50 1.44 -1.75 -3.07
CA ILE A 50 0.73 -0.98 -4.07
C ILE A 50 1.79 -0.22 -4.87
N ARG A 51 2.13 -0.74 -6.04
CA ARG A 51 3.13 -0.17 -6.94
C ARG A 51 2.47 0.77 -7.94
N GLY A 52 3.17 1.85 -8.27
CA GLY A 52 2.70 2.80 -9.27
C GLY A 52 1.45 3.55 -8.84
N LEU A 53 1.37 3.94 -7.56
CA LEU A 53 0.33 4.84 -7.08
C LEU A 53 0.36 6.12 -7.90
N GLY A 54 -0.76 6.43 -8.55
CA GLY A 54 -0.83 7.60 -9.40
C GLY A 54 -0.70 8.88 -8.60
N VAL A 55 0.31 9.69 -8.90
CA VAL A 55 0.54 10.98 -8.28
C VAL A 55 0.48 12.06 -9.34
N THR A 56 -0.27 13.12 -9.05
CA THR A 56 -0.27 14.35 -9.85
C THR A 56 0.66 15.37 -9.23
N VAL A 57 1.55 15.96 -10.01
CA VAL A 57 2.49 16.99 -9.53
C VAL A 57 2.01 18.37 -9.95
N VAL A 58 2.02 19.33 -9.03
CA VAL A 58 1.82 20.76 -9.28
C VAL A 58 3.12 21.48 -8.96
N ASP A 59 3.81 21.94 -9.99
CA ASP A 59 5.09 22.65 -9.87
C ASP A 59 4.92 24.14 -10.19
N GLU A 60 4.89 24.97 -9.14
CA GLU A 60 4.85 26.44 -9.28
C GLU A 60 6.24 27.08 -9.26
N ASP A 61 7.31 26.34 -8.96
CA ASP A 61 8.68 26.85 -8.93
C ASP A 61 9.36 26.79 -10.31
N ASN A 62 9.08 25.72 -11.07
CA ASN A 62 9.62 25.48 -12.42
C ASN A 62 11.16 25.57 -12.51
N SER A 63 11.86 25.31 -11.41
CA SER A 63 13.31 25.35 -11.28
C SER A 63 13.96 24.01 -11.65
N ASP A 64 15.29 23.99 -11.75
CA ASP A 64 16.01 22.73 -11.94
C ASP A 64 15.91 21.83 -10.70
N THR A 65 15.84 22.42 -9.51
CA THR A 65 15.67 21.69 -8.26
C THR A 65 14.27 21.09 -8.13
N SER A 66 13.22 21.80 -8.54
CA SER A 66 11.86 21.24 -8.56
C SER A 66 11.76 20.10 -9.58
N ARG A 67 12.34 20.26 -10.77
CA ARG A 67 12.42 19.20 -11.79
C ARG A 67 13.14 17.95 -11.27
N ALA A 68 14.26 18.11 -10.56
CA ALA A 68 14.98 16.99 -9.95
C ALA A 68 14.12 16.25 -8.92
N LEU A 69 13.41 16.97 -8.04
CA LEU A 69 12.47 16.36 -7.08
C LEU A 69 11.38 15.54 -7.79
N VAL A 70 10.80 16.07 -8.87
CA VAL A 70 9.79 15.36 -9.66
C VAL A 70 10.37 14.09 -10.29
N GLU A 71 11.63 14.13 -10.72
CA GLU A 71 12.33 12.96 -11.27
C GLU A 71 12.57 11.90 -10.20
N TYR A 72 12.98 12.28 -8.97
CA TYR A 72 13.07 11.35 -7.84
C TYR A 72 11.72 10.72 -7.48
N VAL A 73 10.63 11.50 -7.52
CA VAL A 73 9.28 10.99 -7.31
C VAL A 73 8.89 10.00 -8.41
N ALA A 74 9.23 10.29 -9.67
CA ALA A 74 8.96 9.39 -10.80
C ALA A 74 9.81 8.12 -10.78
N ALA A 75 11.01 8.17 -10.18
CA ALA A 75 11.90 7.03 -10.00
C ALA A 75 11.51 6.12 -8.81
N SER A 76 10.60 6.56 -7.94
CA SER A 76 10.16 5.77 -6.79
C SER A 76 9.35 4.54 -7.24
N PRO A 77 9.67 3.32 -6.76
CA PRO A 77 8.96 2.10 -7.14
C PRO A 77 7.50 2.07 -6.69
N SER A 78 7.15 2.88 -5.69
CA SER A 78 5.80 2.97 -5.12
C SER A 78 4.93 4.01 -5.81
N LEU A 79 5.53 5.02 -6.46
CA LEU A 79 4.82 6.17 -7.05
C LEU A 79 4.92 6.14 -8.56
N LYS A 80 3.92 6.70 -9.24
CA LYS A 80 3.95 6.94 -10.68
C LYS A 80 3.39 8.31 -10.96
N VAL A 81 4.17 9.17 -11.58
CA VAL A 81 3.67 10.49 -12.02
C VAL A 81 2.70 10.27 -13.18
N VAL A 82 1.42 10.55 -12.95
CA VAL A 82 0.34 10.39 -13.96
C VAL A 82 0.10 11.68 -14.72
N ASP A 83 0.28 12.81 -14.04
CA ASP A 83 0.09 14.12 -14.64
C ASP A 83 0.98 15.18 -13.96
N ARG A 84 1.31 16.22 -14.73
CA ARG A 84 1.94 17.45 -14.25
C ARG A 84 0.89 18.55 -14.39
N SER A 85 0.04 18.65 -13.37
CA SER A 85 -1.02 19.64 -13.32
C SER A 85 -0.43 21.05 -13.19
N GLY A 86 -0.83 21.95 -14.09
CA GLY A 86 -0.42 23.35 -14.00
C GLY A 86 -1.06 24.10 -12.83
N THR A 87 -2.13 23.58 -12.22
CA THR A 87 -2.81 24.21 -11.09
C THR A 87 -3.27 23.19 -10.05
N LEU A 88 -3.47 23.66 -8.82
CA LEU A 88 -3.99 22.81 -7.74
C LEU A 88 -5.40 22.28 -8.03
N SER A 89 -6.23 23.03 -8.75
CA SER A 89 -7.60 22.61 -9.07
C SER A 89 -7.66 21.39 -9.97
N THR A 90 -6.79 21.31 -10.99
CA THR A 90 -6.71 20.13 -11.87
C THR A 90 -6.21 18.91 -11.11
N ALA A 91 -5.24 19.09 -10.19
CA ALA A 91 -4.74 18.02 -9.35
C ALA A 91 -5.81 17.47 -8.39
N VAL A 92 -6.66 18.33 -7.82
CA VAL A 92 -7.80 17.90 -7.00
C VAL A 92 -8.84 17.14 -7.84
N GLN A 93 -9.06 17.55 -9.09
CA GLN A 93 -9.96 16.84 -10.01
C GLN A 93 -9.41 15.46 -10.39
N ASP A 94 -8.10 15.34 -10.61
CA ASP A 94 -7.44 14.05 -10.84
C ASP A 94 -7.61 13.10 -9.66
N ILE A 95 -7.51 13.61 -8.42
CA ILE A 95 -7.76 12.80 -7.21
C ILE A 95 -9.24 12.38 -7.13
N ARG A 96 -10.18 13.31 -7.36
CA ARG A 96 -11.62 13.04 -7.28
C ARG A 96 -12.12 12.08 -8.35
N SER A 97 -11.54 12.14 -9.55
CA SER A 97 -11.88 11.25 -10.66
C SER A 97 -11.22 9.86 -10.53
N GLY A 98 -10.32 9.66 -9.56
CA GLY A 98 -9.58 8.42 -9.37
C GLY A 98 -8.40 8.23 -10.33
N LYS A 99 -8.07 9.24 -11.15
CA LYS A 99 -6.90 9.24 -12.04
C LYS A 99 -5.59 9.26 -11.24
N ALA A 100 -5.58 9.93 -10.10
CA ALA A 100 -4.48 9.91 -9.14
C ALA A 100 -5.01 9.60 -7.73
N ILE A 101 -4.18 9.00 -6.87
CA ILE A 101 -4.51 8.79 -5.45
C ILE A 101 -4.02 9.95 -4.57
N SER A 102 -3.04 10.70 -5.08
CA SER A 102 -2.35 11.77 -4.37
C SER A 102 -1.92 12.87 -5.31
N ALA A 103 -1.75 14.07 -4.76
CA ALA A 103 -1.15 15.20 -5.46
C ALA A 103 -0.02 15.80 -4.63
N ILE A 104 1.07 16.20 -5.28
CA ILE A 104 2.21 16.88 -4.68
C ILE A 104 2.19 18.33 -5.15
N TYR A 105 2.22 19.27 -4.21
CA TYR A 105 2.34 20.70 -4.50
C TYR A 105 3.74 21.21 -4.12
N ILE A 106 4.46 21.75 -5.10
CA ILE A 106 5.76 22.41 -4.94
C ILE A 106 5.52 23.93 -4.96
N PRO A 107 5.76 24.64 -3.85
CA PRO A 107 5.49 26.07 -3.75
C PRO A 107 6.44 26.91 -4.60
N PRO A 108 6.07 28.14 -4.97
CA PRO A 108 6.97 29.05 -5.67
C PRO A 108 8.17 29.44 -4.79
N ASN A 109 9.34 29.60 -5.40
CA ASN A 109 10.64 29.86 -4.74
C ASN A 109 11.21 28.66 -3.96
N PHE A 110 10.80 27.44 -4.29
CA PHE A 110 11.30 26.21 -3.67
C PHE A 110 12.83 26.11 -3.75
N GLU A 111 13.43 26.32 -4.93
CA GLU A 111 14.89 26.29 -5.11
C GLU A 111 15.59 27.36 -4.25
N ARG A 112 15.05 28.58 -4.21
CA ARG A 112 15.63 29.68 -3.42
C ARG A 112 15.64 29.36 -1.94
N ASP A 113 14.52 28.85 -1.44
CA ASP A 113 14.36 28.53 -0.03
C ASP A 113 15.23 27.33 0.36
N LEU A 114 15.35 26.33 -0.51
CA LEU A 114 16.24 25.18 -0.32
C LEU A 114 17.72 25.63 -0.24
N LYS A 115 18.17 26.47 -1.18
CA LYS A 115 19.54 27.04 -1.19
C LYS A 115 19.81 27.93 0.02
N ALA A 116 18.77 28.60 0.54
CA ALA A 116 18.86 29.42 1.75
C ALA A 116 18.83 28.59 3.05
N GLN A 117 18.97 27.26 2.98
CA GLN A 117 18.81 26.30 4.10
C GLN A 117 17.46 26.43 4.83
N ARG A 118 16.46 27.03 4.18
CA ARG A 118 15.08 26.98 4.67
C ARG A 118 14.52 25.60 4.30
N ARG A 119 13.58 25.10 5.10
CA ARG A 119 12.89 23.83 4.84
C ARG A 119 11.55 24.13 4.15
N PRO A 120 11.51 24.28 2.81
CA PRO A 120 10.27 24.53 2.10
C PRO A 120 9.31 23.35 2.32
N GLN A 121 8.04 23.66 2.61
CA GLN A 121 7.04 22.63 2.87
C GLN A 121 6.39 22.19 1.56
N VAL A 122 6.65 20.93 1.18
CA VAL A 122 5.94 20.26 0.10
C VAL A 122 4.66 19.67 0.67
N VAL A 123 3.52 19.99 0.07
CA VAL A 123 2.21 19.54 0.56
C VAL A 123 1.73 18.35 -0.27
N GLY A 124 1.49 17.22 0.38
CA GLY A 124 0.88 16.03 -0.21
C GLY A 124 -0.62 15.97 0.11
N PHE A 125 -1.46 15.90 -0.92
CA PHE A 125 -2.88 15.62 -0.80
C PHE A 125 -3.11 14.11 -1.00
N TYR A 126 -3.98 13.48 -0.20
CA TYR A 126 -4.25 12.04 -0.27
C TYR A 126 -5.75 11.76 -0.17
N ASN A 127 -6.23 10.74 -0.89
CA ASN A 127 -7.58 10.23 -0.67
C ASN A 127 -7.62 9.27 0.54
N GLN A 128 -8.14 9.74 1.68
CA GLN A 128 -8.22 8.96 2.93
C GLN A 128 -9.29 7.86 2.94
N GLN A 129 -10.16 7.77 1.94
CA GLN A 129 -11.08 6.62 1.81
C GLN A 129 -10.32 5.30 1.61
N PHE A 130 -9.07 5.39 1.14
CA PHE A 130 -8.15 4.27 1.03
C PHE A 130 -6.95 4.48 1.97
N LEU A 131 -7.06 3.97 3.20
CA LEU A 131 -6.04 4.15 4.24
C LEU A 131 -4.69 3.50 3.88
N THR A 132 -4.69 2.29 3.31
CA THR A 132 -3.45 1.57 2.96
C THR A 132 -2.68 2.24 1.82
N PRO A 133 -3.28 2.59 0.67
CA PRO A 133 -2.58 3.34 -0.37
C PRO A 133 -2.15 4.74 0.05
N ALA A 134 -2.95 5.45 0.87
CA ALA A 134 -2.56 6.76 1.39
C ALA A 134 -1.31 6.68 2.29
N GLY A 135 -1.21 5.64 3.12
CA GLY A 135 -0.02 5.37 3.93
C GLY A 135 1.24 5.07 3.11
N VAL A 136 1.10 4.26 2.05
CA VAL A 136 2.23 3.96 1.12
C VAL A 136 2.65 5.20 0.33
N ALA A 137 1.70 6.03 -0.09
CA ALA A 137 2.00 7.28 -0.79
C ALA A 137 2.75 8.27 0.11
N SER A 138 2.33 8.42 1.38
CA SER A 138 2.97 9.36 2.31
C SER A 138 4.37 8.93 2.73
N SER A 139 4.60 7.63 2.94
CA SER A 139 5.95 7.11 3.19
C SER A 139 6.85 7.28 1.97
N GLY A 140 6.36 6.92 0.77
CA GLY A 140 7.12 7.05 -0.47
C GLY A 140 7.48 8.50 -0.82
N LEU A 141 6.59 9.46 -0.51
CA LEU A 141 6.87 10.88 -0.68
C LEU A 141 7.96 11.35 0.31
N SER A 142 7.91 10.88 1.56
CA SER A 142 8.91 11.22 2.57
C SER A 142 10.30 10.69 2.20
N ASP A 143 10.36 9.46 1.69
CA ASP A 143 11.59 8.86 1.18
C ASP A 143 12.16 9.66 0.01
N ALA A 144 11.32 10.02 -0.97
CA ALA A 144 11.72 10.84 -2.12
C ALA A 144 12.23 12.23 -1.72
N LEU A 145 11.57 12.89 -0.75
CA LEU A 145 12.03 14.16 -0.20
C LEU A 145 13.41 14.02 0.47
N SER A 146 13.61 12.97 1.27
CA SER A 146 14.90 12.74 1.94
C SER A 146 16.03 12.46 0.94
N ALA A 147 15.74 11.71 -0.13
CA ALA A 147 16.69 11.41 -1.20
C ALA A 147 17.08 12.68 -1.97
N ALA A 148 16.09 13.52 -2.31
CA ALA A 148 16.33 14.81 -2.97
C ALA A 148 17.14 15.77 -2.07
N ALA A 149 16.86 15.80 -0.77
CA ALA A 149 17.59 16.63 0.20
C ALA A 149 19.03 16.16 0.46
N ALA A 150 19.36 14.90 0.21
CA ALA A 150 20.71 14.37 0.37
C ALA A 150 21.66 14.72 -0.80
N VAL A 151 21.11 15.13 -1.94
CA VAL A 151 21.86 15.44 -3.17
C VAL A 151 21.92 16.95 -3.45
N ALA A 152 21.05 17.74 -2.81
CA ALA A 152 21.05 19.21 -2.84
C ALA A 152 22.06 19.82 -1.85
#